data_AF-A0A8K0PCA5-F1
#
_entry.id   AF-A0A8K0PCA5-F1
#
_cell.length_a   1.000
_cell.length_b   1.000
_cell.length_c   1.000
_cell.angle_alpha   90.00
_cell.angle_beta   90.00
_cell.angle_gamma   90.00
#
_symmetry.space_group_name_H-M   'P 1'
#
loop_
_entity.id
_entity.type
_entity.pdbx_description
1 polymer ?
#
loop_
_entity_poly.entity_id
_entity_poly.type
_entity_poly.pdbx_seq_one_letter_code
_entity_poly.pdbx_strand_id
1 'polypeptide(L)'
;MTLCKQASDNGGVRQRRGRGRERVRNESREEGGEEEEDEIAEESPMMTEAQCLTIENGAASDELVGGSVEAGRLWWRENINLDKAELTLVGFSKGCVVLNQFIYEFHYLKTLTPDDNTMMRLVTRIRDMFWLDGGHAGGKNTWITSRSLLETLTRLGIGIHIHVTPYQVQDERRPWIRKEEKTFGELLRRLGAPVSRTLHFESQPPTLYTHFEVLAVFRPPQSRMQ
;
A
#
# COMPACT_ATOMS: atom_id res chain seq x y z
N MET A 1 -32.36 29.35 -27.13
CA MET A 1 -33.83 29.42 -27.07
C MET A 1 -34.38 28.19 -27.74
N THR A 2 -35.16 27.38 -27.01
CA THR A 2 -36.44 26.74 -27.40
C THR A 2 -36.74 25.67 -26.34
N LEU A 3 -37.81 25.91 -25.60
CA LEU A 3 -38.44 25.09 -24.57
C LEU A 3 -39.56 24.23 -25.19
N CYS A 4 -39.72 23.01 -24.69
CA CYS A 4 -41.01 22.29 -24.55
C CYS A 4 -40.76 21.13 -23.55
N LYS A 5 -41.33 21.04 -22.33
CA LYS A 5 -42.75 20.86 -21.89
C LYS A 5 -43.47 19.78 -22.71
N GLN A 6 -44.26 18.86 -22.20
CA GLN A 6 -44.72 18.40 -20.87
C GLN A 6 -45.48 17.09 -21.19
N ALA A 7 -45.55 16.12 -20.27
CA ALA A 7 -46.61 15.11 -20.31
C ALA A 7 -47.04 14.78 -18.88
N SER A 8 -48.36 14.80 -18.69
CA SER A 8 -49.09 14.73 -17.43
C SER A 8 -49.77 13.37 -17.24
N ASP A 9 -50.04 13.07 -15.97
CA ASP A 9 -51.21 12.38 -15.37
C ASP A 9 -51.64 10.94 -15.75
N ASN A 10 -51.71 10.13 -14.69
CA ASN A 10 -52.84 9.29 -14.26
C ASN A 10 -52.50 8.84 -12.82
N GLY A 11 -53.28 9.04 -11.74
CA GLY A 11 -54.72 8.90 -11.56
C GLY A 11 -54.97 7.68 -10.64
N GLY A 12 -55.42 7.86 -9.38
CA GLY A 12 -55.78 6.70 -8.53
C GLY A 12 -55.94 6.97 -7.03
N VAL A 13 -57.19 7.09 -6.60
CA VAL A 13 -57.72 7.34 -5.25
C VAL A 13 -57.71 6.10 -4.34
N ARG A 14 -57.48 6.24 -3.01
CA ARG A 14 -58.34 5.65 -1.93
C ARG A 14 -57.90 5.99 -0.48
N GLN A 15 -58.90 6.35 0.32
CA GLN A 15 -58.90 6.56 1.78
C GLN A 15 -58.77 5.24 2.58
N ARG A 16 -58.23 5.28 3.82
CA ARG A 16 -59.00 5.11 5.09
C ARG A 16 -58.12 4.88 6.35
N ARG A 17 -58.53 5.57 7.43
CA ARG A 17 -58.60 5.16 8.87
C ARG A 17 -57.32 5.00 9.71
N GLY A 18 -57.05 5.99 10.57
CA GLY A 18 -57.50 6.04 11.98
C GLY A 18 -56.76 5.23 13.07
N ARG A 19 -56.60 5.88 14.24
CA ARG A 19 -56.07 5.47 15.58
C ARG A 19 -54.62 5.93 15.81
N GLY A 20 -54.23 6.61 16.89
CA GLY A 20 -54.84 6.91 18.18
C GLY A 20 -53.86 6.59 19.31
N ARG A 21 -53.69 7.52 20.27
CA ARG A 21 -53.04 7.45 21.61
C ARG A 21 -51.60 7.94 21.77
N GLU A 22 -51.50 9.19 22.26
CA GLU A 22 -51.15 9.57 23.65
C GLU A 22 -50.10 8.70 24.41
N ARG A 23 -48.99 9.33 24.84
CA ARG A 23 -48.76 9.90 26.20
C ARG A 23 -47.40 9.53 26.84
N VAL A 24 -46.87 10.53 27.56
CA VAL A 24 -45.98 10.50 28.77
C VAL A 24 -44.46 10.71 28.59
N ARG A 25 -44.04 11.89 29.07
CA ARG A 25 -42.71 12.24 29.63
C ARG A 25 -42.58 11.71 31.08
N ASN A 26 -41.37 11.33 31.48
CA ASN A 26 -40.64 11.77 32.70
C ASN A 26 -39.38 10.91 32.84
N GLU A 27 -38.15 11.43 32.87
CA GLU A 27 -37.45 12.23 33.92
C GLU A 27 -37.04 11.45 35.18
N SER A 28 -35.73 11.58 35.50
CA SER A 28 -35.03 11.36 36.79
C SER A 28 -34.73 9.87 37.12
N ARG A 29 -33.62 9.47 37.78
CA ARG A 29 -32.72 10.16 38.71
C ARG A 29 -31.43 9.32 38.96
N GLU A 30 -30.47 9.98 39.61
CA GLU A 30 -29.10 9.63 40.01
C GLU A 30 -28.92 8.43 40.98
N GLU A 31 -27.65 8.01 41.06
CA GLU A 31 -26.81 7.62 42.23
C GLU A 31 -25.88 6.48 41.76
N GLY A 32 -24.56 6.45 41.92
CA GLY A 32 -23.61 7.09 42.84
C GLY A 32 -22.51 6.02 43.10
N GLY A 33 -21.26 6.42 43.32
CA GLY A 33 -20.28 5.54 44.00
C GLY A 33 -18.91 5.35 43.34
N GLU A 34 -17.95 6.06 43.93
CA GLU A 34 -16.64 5.58 44.39
C GLU A 34 -15.40 5.69 43.50
N GLU A 35 -14.36 6.10 44.23
CA GLU A 35 -13.06 6.66 43.89
C GLU A 35 -12.05 5.54 43.63
N GLU A 36 -11.13 5.75 42.69
CA GLU A 36 -9.84 5.07 42.69
C GLU A 36 -8.80 6.03 42.11
N GLU A 37 -8.07 6.68 43.02
CA GLU A 37 -6.76 7.27 42.76
C GLU A 37 -5.77 6.11 42.60
N ASP A 38 -4.96 6.10 41.54
CA ASP A 38 -3.54 5.74 41.69
C ASP A 38 -2.67 5.99 40.45
N GLU A 39 -1.45 6.39 40.79
CA GLU A 39 -0.17 6.26 40.08
C GLU A 39 0.15 7.09 38.82
N ILE A 40 0.91 8.14 39.10
CA ILE A 40 1.86 8.83 38.24
C ILE A 40 2.88 7.83 37.70
N ALA A 41 2.80 7.48 36.42
CA ALA A 41 3.86 6.76 35.72
C ALA A 41 4.96 7.73 35.28
N GLU A 42 6.13 7.60 35.89
CA GLU A 42 7.37 8.31 35.54
C GLU A 42 7.76 8.14 34.06
N GLU A 43 8.28 9.23 33.51
CA GLU A 43 8.90 9.30 32.20
C GLU A 43 10.05 8.29 32.06
N SER A 44 9.88 7.28 31.19
CA SER A 44 10.99 6.45 30.72
C SER A 44 11.74 7.16 29.59
N PRO A 45 13.05 7.44 29.71
CA PRO A 45 13.81 8.05 28.63
C PRO A 45 14.05 7.03 27.50
N MET A 46 13.79 7.51 26.30
CA MET A 46 14.01 6.89 25.00
C MET A 46 15.47 6.39 24.88
N MET A 47 15.67 5.07 24.96
CA MET A 47 16.90 4.44 24.49
C MET A 47 17.04 4.67 22.99
N THR A 48 17.95 5.58 22.66
CA THR A 48 18.50 5.76 21.32
C THR A 48 19.68 4.80 21.14
N GLU A 49 19.93 4.49 19.87
CA GLU A 49 21.07 3.71 19.34
C GLU A 49 20.89 2.20 19.21
N ALA A 50 20.67 1.81 17.94
CA ALA A 50 20.98 0.48 17.44
C ALA A 50 22.47 0.22 17.63
N GLN A 51 22.82 -0.67 18.57
CA GLN A 51 24.16 -1.21 18.68
C GLN A 51 24.43 -2.12 17.46
N CYS A 52 25.13 -1.55 16.47
CA CYS A 52 25.77 -2.31 15.41
C CYS A 52 26.98 -3.03 16.03
N LEU A 53 26.88 -4.35 16.19
CA LEU A 53 27.99 -5.21 16.60
C LEU A 53 29.13 -5.07 15.59
N THR A 54 30.20 -4.38 15.99
CA THR A 54 31.47 -4.38 15.27
C THR A 54 32.36 -5.46 15.85
N ILE A 55 32.88 -6.30 14.97
CA ILE A 55 33.90 -7.31 15.29
C ILE A 55 35.20 -6.53 15.54
N GLU A 56 35.70 -6.56 16.76
CA GLU A 56 37.02 -6.00 17.10
C GLU A 56 38.13 -6.90 16.55
N ASN A 57 38.99 -6.33 15.72
CA ASN A 57 40.31 -6.87 15.44
C ASN A 57 41.35 -5.76 15.58
N GLY A 58 42.18 -5.88 16.62
CA GLY A 58 43.62 -5.64 16.60
C GLY A 58 44.14 -4.24 16.21
N ALA A 59 44.71 -3.57 17.22
CA ALA A 59 45.48 -2.33 17.18
C ALA A 59 46.52 -2.20 16.04
N ALA A 60 46.65 -1.00 15.46
CA ALA A 60 47.77 -0.08 15.72
C ALA A 60 47.83 1.14 14.77
N SER A 61 48.31 2.24 15.36
CA SER A 61 48.85 3.49 14.80
C SER A 61 47.90 4.51 14.15
N ASP A 62 47.81 5.59 14.90
CA ASP A 62 47.22 6.91 14.71
C ASP A 62 47.90 7.65 13.54
N GLU A 63 47.23 7.79 12.40
CA GLU A 63 47.51 8.86 11.41
C GLU A 63 46.21 9.35 10.75
N LEU A 64 46.17 10.67 10.59
CA LEU A 64 45.09 11.53 10.12
C LEU A 64 44.39 11.06 8.84
N VAL A 65 43.20 10.45 8.92
CA VAL A 65 42.29 10.28 7.77
C VAL A 65 40.82 10.50 8.18
N GLY A 66 40.45 11.75 8.41
CA GLY A 66 39.06 12.16 8.69
C GLY A 66 38.13 12.23 7.47
N GLY A 67 38.48 11.63 6.32
CA GLY A 67 37.77 11.82 5.05
C GLY A 67 37.28 10.57 4.32
N SER A 68 37.61 9.35 4.77
CA SER A 68 37.40 8.14 3.95
C SER A 68 36.21 7.27 4.36
N VAL A 69 35.73 7.36 5.61
CA VAL A 69 34.70 6.44 6.13
C VAL A 69 33.30 6.75 5.59
N GLU A 70 32.98 8.03 5.37
CA GLU A 70 31.70 8.46 4.76
C GLU A 70 31.64 8.13 3.26
N ALA A 71 32.74 8.34 2.53
CA ALA A 71 32.85 8.02 1.11
C ALA A 71 32.63 6.51 0.84
N GLY A 72 33.11 5.65 1.74
CA GLY A 72 32.89 4.20 1.68
C GLY A 72 31.45 3.75 1.98
N ARG A 73 30.61 4.55 2.65
CA ARG A 73 29.22 4.17 2.99
C ARG A 73 28.19 4.59 1.93
N LEU A 74 28.55 5.54 1.07
CA LEU A 74 27.66 6.11 0.06
C LEU A 74 28.18 5.90 -1.37
N TRP A 75 29.07 4.93 -1.59
CA TRP A 75 29.60 4.58 -2.92
C TRP A 75 28.51 4.38 -3.99
N TRP A 76 27.31 3.95 -3.57
CA TRP A 76 26.16 3.77 -4.44
C TRP A 76 25.58 5.10 -4.93
N ARG A 77 25.73 6.22 -4.22
CA ARG A 77 25.17 7.51 -4.62
C ARG A 77 25.91 8.16 -5.79
N GLU A 78 27.23 8.04 -5.84
CA GLU A 78 28.07 8.85 -6.73
C GLU A 78 27.98 8.43 -8.21
N ASN A 79 27.48 7.22 -8.48
CA ASN A 79 27.41 6.66 -9.84
C ASN A 79 26.02 6.11 -10.23
N ILE A 80 24.99 6.34 -9.41
CA ILE A 80 23.63 5.90 -9.79
C ILE A 80 23.06 6.88 -10.80
N ASN A 81 22.95 6.40 -12.03
CA ASN A 81 22.12 7.04 -13.04
C ASN A 81 20.86 6.20 -13.30
N LEU A 82 19.79 6.52 -12.57
CA LEU A 82 18.50 5.84 -12.67
C LEU A 82 17.87 5.96 -14.05
N ASP A 83 18.21 7.00 -14.81
CA ASP A 83 17.68 7.20 -16.17
C ASP A 83 18.43 6.40 -17.24
N LYS A 84 19.47 5.65 -16.85
CA LYS A 84 20.24 4.74 -17.70
C LYS A 84 20.17 3.28 -17.24
N ALA A 85 19.83 3.03 -15.98
CA ALA A 85 19.68 1.69 -15.45
C ALA A 85 18.32 1.08 -15.82
N GLU A 86 18.24 -0.24 -15.93
CA GLU A 86 16.95 -0.94 -15.88
C GLU A 86 16.51 -1.04 -14.42
N LEU A 87 15.26 -0.66 -14.14
CA LEU A 87 14.75 -0.54 -12.79
C LEU A 87 13.72 -1.62 -12.50
N THR A 88 13.89 -2.26 -11.35
CA THR A 88 12.87 -3.13 -10.76
C THR A 88 12.45 -2.51 -9.44
N LEU A 89 11.15 -2.23 -9.28
CA LEU A 89 10.62 -1.69 -8.05
C LEU A 89 10.03 -2.81 -7.19
N VAL A 90 10.46 -2.89 -5.94
CA VAL A 90 9.99 -3.90 -5.00
C VAL A 90 9.42 -3.20 -3.77
N GLY A 91 8.12 -3.38 -3.53
CA GLY A 91 7.41 -2.83 -2.39
C GLY A 91 7.06 -3.94 -1.41
N PHE A 92 7.73 -3.97 -0.26
CA PHE A 92 7.38 -4.89 0.84
C PHE A 92 6.55 -4.20 1.92
N SER A 93 5.54 -4.86 2.47
CA SER A 93 4.71 -4.34 3.57
C SER A 93 4.14 -2.95 3.23
N LYS A 94 4.45 -1.90 4.00
CA LYS A 94 4.04 -0.52 3.67
C LYS A 94 4.66 0.03 2.37
N GLY A 95 5.74 -0.56 1.87
CA GLY A 95 6.30 -0.25 0.56
C GLY A 95 5.32 -0.45 -0.60
N CYS A 96 4.35 -1.37 -0.46
CA CYS A 96 3.26 -1.52 -1.44
C CYS A 96 2.39 -0.26 -1.54
N VAL A 97 2.24 0.51 -0.45
CA VAL A 97 1.51 1.80 -0.48
C VAL A 97 2.25 2.81 -1.35
N VAL A 98 3.60 2.77 -1.33
CA VAL A 98 4.43 3.61 -2.20
C VAL A 98 4.26 3.20 -3.66
N LEU A 99 4.25 1.90 -3.97
CA LEU A 99 3.96 1.43 -5.33
C LEU A 99 2.57 1.86 -5.82
N ASN A 100 1.58 1.85 -4.93
CA ASN A 100 0.25 2.36 -5.25
C ASN A 100 0.31 3.86 -5.61
N GLN A 101 1.11 4.67 -4.90
CA GLN A 101 1.32 6.09 -5.25
C GLN A 101 2.00 6.26 -6.61
N PHE A 102 2.97 5.41 -6.97
CA PHE A 102 3.55 5.42 -8.31
C PHE A 102 2.49 5.23 -9.39
N ILE A 103 1.49 4.36 -9.20
CA ILE A 103 0.41 4.19 -10.18
C ILE A 103 -0.42 5.48 -10.34
N TYR A 104 -0.73 6.18 -9.25
CA TYR A 104 -1.40 7.48 -9.32
C TYR A 104 -0.56 8.50 -10.09
N GLU A 105 0.74 8.56 -9.80
CA GLU A 105 1.66 9.48 -10.46
C GLU A 105 1.80 9.16 -11.95
N PHE A 106 1.92 7.88 -12.31
CA PHE A 106 1.94 7.45 -13.72
C PHE A 106 0.68 7.88 -14.46
N HIS A 107 -0.47 7.77 -13.81
CA HIS A 107 -1.73 8.24 -14.39
C HIS A 107 -1.77 9.74 -14.54
N TYR A 108 -1.33 10.49 -13.54
CA TYR A 108 -1.20 11.95 -13.59
C TYR A 108 -0.32 12.38 -14.76
N LEU A 109 0.90 11.85 -14.87
CA LEU A 109 1.85 12.15 -15.94
C LEU A 109 1.30 11.83 -17.33
N LYS A 110 0.55 10.74 -17.48
CA LYS A 110 0.01 10.32 -18.78
C LYS A 110 -1.29 11.01 -19.19
N THR A 111 -1.98 11.69 -18.28
CA THR A 111 -3.33 12.24 -18.57
C THR A 111 -3.46 13.73 -18.30
N LEU A 112 -2.83 14.24 -17.24
CA LEU A 112 -2.96 15.63 -16.80
C LEU A 112 -1.77 16.50 -17.23
N THR A 113 -0.58 15.91 -17.39
CA THR A 113 0.62 16.62 -17.84
C THR A 113 1.36 15.89 -18.98
N PRO A 114 0.67 15.55 -20.09
CA PRO A 114 1.25 14.72 -21.16
C PRO A 114 2.46 15.35 -21.87
N ASP A 115 2.60 16.67 -21.81
CA ASP A 115 3.74 17.40 -22.40
C ASP A 115 4.97 17.44 -21.47
N ASP A 116 4.79 17.15 -20.17
CA ASP A 116 5.90 17.04 -19.21
C ASP A 116 6.53 15.65 -19.26
N ASN A 117 7.63 15.55 -20.00
CA ASN A 117 8.37 14.32 -20.18
C ASN A 117 9.53 14.14 -19.18
N THR A 118 9.67 15.04 -18.21
CA THR A 118 10.82 15.06 -17.28
C THR A 118 10.93 13.73 -16.52
N MET A 119 9.81 13.24 -15.98
CA MET A 119 9.76 11.99 -15.23
C MET A 119 9.60 10.75 -16.11
N MET A 120 9.14 10.91 -17.36
CA MET A 120 8.94 9.78 -18.28
C MET A 120 10.25 9.04 -18.59
N ARG A 121 11.38 9.72 -18.54
CA ARG A 121 12.71 9.10 -18.67
C ARG A 121 12.99 8.06 -17.58
N LEU A 122 12.50 8.29 -16.37
CA LEU A 122 12.61 7.32 -15.27
C LEU A 122 11.57 6.22 -15.41
N VAL A 123 10.31 6.59 -15.70
CA VAL A 123 9.20 5.62 -15.80
C VAL A 123 9.48 4.56 -16.87
N THR A 124 10.04 4.96 -18.01
CA THR A 124 10.38 4.04 -19.11
C THR A 124 11.52 3.06 -18.78
N ARG A 125 12.26 3.28 -17.69
CA ARG A 125 13.28 2.37 -17.19
C ARG A 125 12.74 1.30 -16.26
N ILE A 126 11.53 1.48 -15.72
CA ILE A 126 10.90 0.49 -14.85
C ILE A 126 10.45 -0.69 -15.72
N ARG A 127 11.08 -1.85 -15.50
CA ARG A 127 10.75 -3.09 -16.19
C ARG A 127 9.72 -3.89 -15.42
N ASP A 128 9.88 -3.97 -14.11
CA ASP A 128 9.06 -4.82 -13.25
C ASP A 128 8.71 -4.13 -11.94
N MET A 129 7.51 -4.43 -11.42
CA MET A 129 7.00 -3.98 -10.14
C MET A 129 6.48 -5.15 -9.31
N PHE A 130 6.97 -5.27 -8.08
CA PHE A 130 6.67 -6.35 -7.15
C PHE A 130 5.91 -5.83 -5.94
N TRP A 131 4.66 -6.26 -5.79
CA TRP A 131 3.93 -6.12 -4.54
C TRP A 131 4.22 -7.33 -3.68
N LEU A 132 5.06 -7.16 -2.66
CA LEU A 132 5.45 -8.20 -1.72
C LEU A 132 4.70 -8.03 -0.40
N ASP A 133 3.74 -8.92 -0.18
CA ASP A 133 2.94 -9.06 1.03
C ASP A 133 2.49 -7.71 1.63
N GLY A 134 1.75 -6.96 0.81
CA GLY A 134 1.39 -5.57 1.05
C GLY A 134 0.66 -5.33 2.38
N GLY A 135 1.20 -4.43 3.18
CA GLY A 135 0.67 -4.05 4.48
C GLY A 135 0.10 -2.63 4.46
N HIS A 136 -1.19 -2.49 4.77
CA HIS A 136 -1.81 -1.19 5.03
C HIS A 136 -2.74 -1.30 6.25
N ALA A 137 -2.65 -0.32 7.15
CA ALA A 137 -3.47 -0.28 8.36
C ALA A 137 -4.90 0.28 8.11
N GLY A 138 -5.13 0.90 6.95
CA GLY A 138 -6.44 1.42 6.57
C GLY A 138 -7.41 0.34 6.08
N GLY A 139 -8.71 0.64 6.17
CA GLY A 139 -9.80 -0.27 5.77
C GLY A 139 -10.06 -0.37 4.25
N LYS A 140 -9.24 0.27 3.41
CA LYS A 140 -9.39 0.30 1.94
C LYS A 140 -8.07 0.67 1.27
N ASN A 141 -8.00 0.49 -0.04
CA ASN A 141 -6.87 0.89 -0.89
C ASN A 141 -5.56 0.18 -0.54
N THR A 142 -5.64 -1.06 -0.03
CA THR A 142 -4.47 -1.92 0.10
C THR A 142 -3.98 -2.30 -1.30
N TRP A 143 -4.92 -2.57 -2.20
CA TRP A 143 -4.65 -2.74 -3.63
C TRP A 143 -5.47 -1.75 -4.47
N ILE A 144 -4.89 -1.30 -5.59
CA ILE A 144 -5.59 -0.42 -6.52
C ILE A 144 -6.68 -1.21 -7.26
N THR A 145 -7.92 -0.70 -7.25
CA THR A 145 -9.05 -1.32 -7.96
C THR A 145 -9.66 -0.42 -9.02
N SER A 146 -9.13 0.80 -9.18
CA SER A 146 -9.59 1.74 -10.20
C SER A 146 -9.15 1.31 -11.61
N ARG A 147 -10.11 1.11 -12.51
CA ARG A 147 -9.84 0.66 -13.89
C ARG A 147 -8.96 1.64 -14.68
N SER A 148 -9.17 2.95 -14.58
CA SER A 148 -8.40 3.95 -15.34
C SER A 148 -6.92 3.99 -14.96
N LEU A 149 -6.62 3.79 -13.67
CA LEU A 149 -5.26 3.67 -13.15
C LEU A 149 -4.57 2.42 -13.71
N LEU A 150 -5.25 1.27 -13.65
CA LEU A 150 -4.71 -0.01 -14.13
C LEU A 150 -4.57 -0.05 -15.65
N GLU A 151 -5.46 0.59 -16.40
CA GLU A 151 -5.31 0.79 -17.85
C GLU A 151 -4.04 1.57 -18.18
N THR A 152 -3.72 2.58 -17.38
CA THR A 152 -2.50 3.36 -17.57
C THR A 152 -1.25 2.53 -17.28
N LEU A 153 -1.25 1.82 -16.14
CA LEU A 153 -0.16 0.90 -15.80
C LEU A 153 0.05 -0.15 -16.90
N THR A 154 -1.03 -0.71 -17.44
CA THR A 154 -0.97 -1.72 -18.51
C THR A 154 -0.30 -1.16 -19.77
N ARG A 155 -0.62 0.07 -20.17
CA ARG A 155 -0.01 0.72 -21.35
C ARG A 155 1.49 1.01 -21.19
N LEU A 156 2.00 1.05 -19.97
CA LEU A 156 3.43 1.23 -19.73
C LEU A 156 4.25 -0.04 -20.00
N GLY A 157 3.59 -1.21 -20.13
CA GLY A 157 4.28 -2.47 -20.44
C GLY A 157 5.16 -3.00 -19.31
N ILE A 158 4.92 -2.55 -18.08
CA ILE A 158 5.66 -2.97 -16.88
C ILE A 158 5.19 -4.37 -16.46
N GLY A 159 6.13 -5.28 -16.15
CA GLY A 159 5.91 -6.58 -15.53
C GLY A 159 5.33 -6.43 -14.12
N ILE A 160 4.19 -7.08 -13.85
CA ILE A 160 3.49 -6.95 -12.57
C ILE A 160 3.54 -8.27 -11.82
N HIS A 161 4.06 -8.23 -10.60
CA HIS A 161 4.29 -9.41 -9.79
C HIS A 161 3.61 -9.27 -8.43
N ILE A 162 2.61 -10.12 -8.19
CA ILE A 162 1.82 -10.16 -6.97
C ILE A 162 2.34 -11.30 -6.11
N HIS A 163 2.95 -10.98 -4.98
CA HIS A 163 3.37 -11.97 -4.00
C HIS A 163 2.63 -11.72 -2.69
N VAL A 164 1.92 -12.73 -2.21
CA VAL A 164 1.12 -12.64 -0.99
C VAL A 164 1.34 -13.88 -0.12
N THR A 165 1.07 -13.73 1.17
CA THR A 165 1.07 -14.81 2.16
C THR A 165 -0.35 -15.01 2.70
N PRO A 166 -0.63 -16.15 3.36
CA PRO A 166 -1.86 -16.31 4.13
C PRO A 166 -2.10 -15.18 5.13
N TYR A 167 -1.05 -14.64 5.75
CA TYR A 167 -1.19 -13.52 6.68
C TYR A 167 -1.89 -12.31 6.07
N GLN A 168 -1.61 -12.00 4.80
CA GLN A 168 -2.25 -10.89 4.12
C GLN A 168 -3.65 -11.24 3.60
N VAL A 169 -3.78 -12.33 2.82
CA VAL A 169 -5.03 -12.59 2.08
C VAL A 169 -6.00 -13.50 2.83
N GLN A 170 -5.58 -14.20 3.88
CA GLN A 170 -6.45 -15.06 4.69
C GLN A 170 -6.82 -14.47 6.06
N ASP A 171 -6.53 -13.19 6.30
CA ASP A 171 -6.97 -12.52 7.53
C ASP A 171 -8.49 -12.24 7.51
N GLU A 172 -9.23 -12.97 8.34
CA GLU A 172 -10.68 -12.83 8.53
C GLU A 172 -11.09 -11.46 9.09
N ARG A 173 -10.20 -10.78 9.81
CA ARG A 173 -10.44 -9.43 10.35
C ARG A 173 -10.30 -8.36 9.27
N ARG A 174 -9.59 -8.67 8.17
CA ARG A 174 -9.30 -7.74 7.07
C ARG A 174 -9.72 -8.31 5.70
N PRO A 175 -10.98 -8.74 5.52
CA PRO A 175 -11.43 -9.48 4.33
C PRO A 175 -11.37 -8.65 3.03
N TRP A 176 -11.37 -7.32 3.14
CA TRP A 176 -11.24 -6.43 1.99
C TRP A 176 -9.91 -6.61 1.26
N ILE A 177 -8.83 -6.97 1.96
CA ILE A 177 -7.50 -7.12 1.36
C ILE A 177 -7.53 -8.21 0.28
N ARG A 178 -8.12 -9.37 0.58
CA ARG A 178 -8.30 -10.45 -0.40
C ARG A 178 -9.16 -10.01 -1.59
N LYS A 179 -10.25 -9.28 -1.32
CA LYS A 179 -11.16 -8.82 -2.36
C LYS A 179 -10.47 -7.83 -3.31
N GLU A 180 -9.75 -6.87 -2.76
CA GLU A 180 -9.00 -5.87 -3.53
C GLU A 180 -7.86 -6.53 -4.31
N GLU A 181 -7.07 -7.43 -3.69
CA GLU A 181 -5.99 -8.17 -4.35
C GLU A 181 -6.49 -8.95 -5.57
N LYS A 182 -7.57 -9.73 -5.38
CA LYS A 182 -8.20 -10.49 -6.46
C LYS A 182 -8.67 -9.57 -7.59
N THR A 183 -9.30 -8.45 -7.23
CA THR A 183 -9.78 -7.46 -8.21
C THR A 183 -8.63 -6.83 -8.99
N PHE A 184 -7.56 -6.43 -8.31
CA PHE A 184 -6.35 -5.87 -8.93
C PHE A 184 -5.76 -6.85 -9.95
N GLY A 185 -5.49 -8.09 -9.54
CA GLY A 185 -4.92 -9.10 -10.42
C GLY A 185 -5.83 -9.52 -11.57
N GLU A 186 -7.15 -9.58 -11.37
CA GLU A 186 -8.12 -9.91 -12.42
C GLU A 186 -8.27 -8.78 -13.45
N LEU A 187 -8.36 -7.53 -13.00
CA LEU A 187 -8.47 -6.38 -13.91
C LEU A 187 -7.23 -6.26 -14.78
N LEU A 188 -6.03 -6.35 -14.21
CA LEU A 188 -4.78 -6.29 -14.97
C LEU A 188 -4.70 -7.39 -16.03
N ARG A 189 -5.05 -8.64 -15.68
CA ARG A 189 -5.12 -9.74 -16.65
C ARG A 189 -6.12 -9.48 -17.77
N ARG A 190 -7.31 -8.96 -17.45
CA ARG A 190 -8.34 -8.60 -18.45
C ARG A 190 -7.90 -7.47 -19.37
N LEU A 191 -7.09 -6.55 -18.86
CA LEU A 191 -6.52 -5.44 -19.64
C LEU A 191 -5.32 -5.87 -20.50
N GLY A 192 -4.82 -7.09 -20.34
CA GLY A 192 -3.70 -7.63 -21.11
C GLY A 192 -2.32 -7.33 -20.52
N ALA A 193 -2.24 -6.95 -19.24
CA ALA A 193 -0.95 -6.70 -18.59
C ALA A 193 -0.19 -8.03 -18.34
N PRO A 194 1.16 -7.99 -18.38
CA PRO A 194 1.99 -9.12 -18.00
C PRO A 194 1.98 -9.30 -16.46
N VAL A 195 1.08 -10.14 -15.96
CA VAL A 195 0.87 -10.36 -14.51
C VAL A 195 1.27 -11.77 -14.11
N SER A 196 2.00 -11.88 -13.00
CA SER A 196 2.21 -13.14 -12.26
C SER A 196 1.70 -13.02 -10.82
N ARG A 197 1.22 -14.14 -10.27
CA ARG A 197 0.73 -14.21 -8.88
C ARG A 197 1.33 -15.42 -8.18
N THR A 198 1.89 -15.21 -7.00
CA THR A 198 2.46 -16.24 -6.14
C THR A 198 1.85 -16.13 -4.73
N LEU A 199 1.27 -17.23 -4.25
CA LEU A 199 0.87 -17.39 -2.85
C LEU A 199 1.97 -18.18 -2.14
N HIS A 200 2.73 -17.51 -1.27
CA HIS A 200 3.78 -18.14 -0.49
C HIS A 200 3.20 -18.83 0.73
N PHE A 201 3.80 -19.94 1.16
CA PHE A 201 3.44 -20.64 2.40
C PHE A 201 1.96 -21.03 2.49
N GLU A 202 1.32 -21.42 1.37
CA GLU A 202 -0.12 -21.70 1.31
C GLU A 202 -0.62 -22.71 2.35
N SER A 203 0.23 -23.68 2.73
CA SER A 203 -0.06 -24.71 3.73
C SER A 203 0.21 -24.28 5.18
N GLN A 204 0.68 -23.05 5.42
CA GLN A 204 0.99 -22.54 6.75
C GLN A 204 -0.12 -21.62 7.28
N PRO A 205 -0.30 -21.53 8.61
CA PRO A 205 -1.26 -20.62 9.20
C PRO A 205 -0.89 -19.13 8.92
N PRO A 206 -1.87 -18.22 8.88
CA PRO A 206 -1.64 -16.80 8.68
C PRO A 206 -0.92 -16.19 9.90
N THR A 207 0.39 -15.95 9.78
CA THR A 207 1.19 -15.41 10.89
C THR A 207 2.06 -14.22 10.45
N LEU A 208 2.33 -13.31 11.38
CA LEU A 208 3.26 -12.21 11.13
C LEU A 208 4.67 -12.72 10.81
N TYR A 209 5.03 -13.93 11.22
CA TYR A 209 6.28 -14.56 10.83
C TYR A 209 6.34 -14.77 9.31
N THR A 210 5.33 -15.41 8.72
CA THR A 210 5.26 -15.66 7.27
C THR A 210 5.27 -14.37 6.44
N HIS A 211 4.75 -13.26 7.00
CA HIS A 211 4.84 -11.93 6.39
C HIS A 211 6.29 -11.50 6.14
N PHE A 212 7.18 -11.67 7.13
CA PHE A 212 8.59 -11.31 6.98
C PHE A 212 9.40 -12.39 6.26
N GLU A 213 9.04 -13.66 6.42
CA GLU A 213 9.73 -14.79 5.78
C GLU A 213 9.72 -14.69 4.25
N VAL A 214 8.71 -14.01 3.67
CA VAL A 214 8.64 -13.74 2.23
C VAL A 214 9.92 -13.08 1.70
N LEU A 215 10.59 -12.24 2.49
CA LEU A 215 11.82 -11.55 2.09
C LEU A 215 12.99 -12.53 1.90
N ALA A 216 13.01 -13.62 2.66
CA ALA A 216 14.07 -14.62 2.59
C ALA A 216 13.91 -15.55 1.39
N VAL A 217 12.67 -15.81 0.97
CA VAL A 217 12.35 -16.73 -0.15
C VAL A 217 12.10 -16.02 -1.47
N PHE A 218 11.75 -14.72 -1.43
CA PHE A 218 11.55 -13.92 -2.62
C PHE A 218 12.85 -13.85 -3.45
N ARG A 219 12.71 -14.05 -4.76
CA ARG A 219 13.77 -13.87 -5.72
C ARG A 219 13.23 -12.97 -6.84
N PRO A 220 13.78 -11.76 -7.03
CA PRO A 220 13.44 -10.99 -8.22
C PRO A 220 13.94 -11.75 -9.46
N PRO A 221 13.34 -11.50 -10.64
CA PRO A 221 13.85 -12.00 -11.90
C PRO A 221 15.33 -11.66 -12.00
N GLN A 222 16.17 -12.66 -12.29
CA GLN A 222 17.54 -12.38 -12.67
C GLN A 222 17.46 -11.55 -13.95
N SER A 223 18.11 -10.38 -13.95
CA SER A 223 18.23 -9.55 -15.13
C SER A 223 18.69 -10.44 -16.29
N ARG A 224 17.91 -10.45 -17.38
CA ARG A 224 18.33 -11.15 -18.60
C ARG A 224 19.55 -10.38 -19.13
N MET A 225 20.74 -10.80 -18.73
CA MET A 225 21.97 -10.41 -19.40
C MET A 225 21.87 -10.94 -20.83
N GLN A 226 21.44 -10.07 -21.75
CA GLN A 226 21.53 -10.26 -23.19
C GLN A 226 22.67 -9.41 -23.72
#